data_AF-A0A182EBH4-F1
#
_entry.id   AF-A0A182EBH4-F1
#
_cell.length_a   1.000
_cell.length_b   1.000
_cell.length_c   1.000
_cell.angle_alpha   90.00
_cell.angle_beta   90.00
_cell.angle_gamma   90.00
#
_symmetry.space_group_name_H-M   'P 1'
#
loop_
_entity.id
_entity.type
_entity.pdbx_description
1 polymer ?
#
loop_
_entity_poly.entity_id
_entity_poly.type
_entity_poly.pdbx_seq_one_letter_code
_entity_poly.pdbx_strand_id
1 'polypeptide(L)'
;MSEEEGLHERIFPAFKVKLSDLDKRSKYILLMDIVPADECRYKFHNSRWMVAGKADPEMPKRMYIHPDSPATGEHWMTKGANFHKLKLTNNISDKHGFARQKKLIPKSVATDVESNPSNSIYKRKKK
;
A
#
# COMPACT_ATOMS: atom_id res chain seq x y z
N MET A 1 -26.92 15.22 -12.95
CA MET A 1 -26.39 14.87 -11.62
C MET A 1 -26.48 13.35 -11.53
N SER A 2 -25.43 12.68 -11.97
CA SER A 2 -25.34 11.22 -12.01
C SER A 2 -24.00 10.88 -11.39
N GLU A 3 -24.06 10.44 -10.13
CA GLU A 3 -22.92 9.87 -9.43
C GLU A 3 -22.54 8.58 -10.16
N GLU A 4 -21.47 8.64 -10.95
CA GLU A 4 -20.74 7.42 -11.32
C GLU A 4 -20.13 6.86 -10.03
N GLU A 5 -20.85 5.94 -9.40
CA GLU A 5 -20.29 4.98 -8.44
C GLU A 5 -19.26 4.13 -9.21
N GLY A 6 -18.08 4.70 -9.42
CA GLY A 6 -16.94 4.00 -9.99
C GLY A 6 -16.66 2.77 -9.14
N LEU A 7 -16.65 1.60 -9.77
CA LEU A 7 -16.39 0.31 -9.14
C LEU A 7 -15.03 0.34 -8.43
N HIS A 8 -15.05 0.68 -7.14
CA HIS A 8 -13.90 0.65 -6.28
C HIS A 8 -13.80 -0.72 -5.63
N GLU A 9 -12.85 -1.52 -6.10
CA GLU A 9 -12.68 -2.88 -5.63
C GLU A 9 -11.73 -2.94 -4.43
N ARG A 10 -12.08 -3.76 -3.44
CA ARG A 10 -11.20 -4.07 -2.31
C ARG A 10 -10.18 -5.12 -2.74
N ILE A 11 -8.99 -5.06 -2.15
CA ILE A 11 -7.95 -6.08 -2.38
C ILE A 11 -8.40 -7.40 -1.75
N PHE A 12 -8.37 -8.48 -2.53
CA PHE A 12 -8.58 -9.84 -2.04
C PHE A 12 -7.36 -10.73 -2.40
N PRO A 13 -6.83 -11.52 -1.46
CA PRO A 13 -7.20 -11.55 -0.04
C PRO A 13 -6.84 -10.23 0.68
N ALA A 14 -7.57 -9.91 1.75
CA ALA A 14 -7.30 -8.71 2.53
C ALA A 14 -5.88 -8.76 3.13
N PHE A 15 -5.13 -7.66 2.99
CA PHE A 15 -3.76 -7.59 3.50
C PHE A 15 -3.75 -7.38 5.02
N LYS A 16 -3.18 -8.36 5.74
CA LYS A 16 -3.08 -8.36 7.21
C LYS A 16 -1.62 -8.56 7.62
N VAL A 17 -1.16 -7.79 8.60
CA VAL A 17 0.21 -7.87 9.13
C VAL A 17 0.16 -7.98 10.65
N LYS A 18 0.93 -8.92 11.20
CA LYS A 18 1.22 -8.98 12.63
C LYS A 18 2.52 -8.22 12.89
N LEU A 19 2.51 -7.34 13.87
CA LEU A 19 3.65 -6.52 14.26
C LEU A 19 4.22 -7.04 15.59
N SER A 20 5.53 -6.93 15.76
CA SER A 20 6.25 -7.26 16.99
C SER A 20 7.30 -6.19 17.25
N ASP A 21 7.83 -6.18 18.49
CA ASP A 21 9.01 -5.40 18.87
C ASP A 21 8.87 -3.87 18.73
N LEU A 22 7.64 -3.35 18.77
CA LEU A 22 7.37 -1.93 18.88
C LEU A 22 7.46 -1.49 20.35
N ASP A 23 7.87 -0.24 20.59
CA ASP A 23 7.75 0.36 21.91
C ASP A 23 6.26 0.50 22.27
N LYS A 24 5.87 -0.13 23.38
CA LYS A 24 4.49 -0.16 23.86
C LYS A 24 3.91 1.24 24.10
N ARG A 25 4.74 2.22 24.50
CA ARG A 25 4.28 3.56 24.90
C ARG A 25 4.32 4.57 23.76
N SER A 26 5.12 4.32 22.74
CA SER A 26 5.25 5.20 21.58
C SER A 26 4.05 5.08 20.63
N LYS A 27 3.71 6.18 19.95
CA LYS A 27 2.64 6.23 18.95
C LYS A 27 3.21 6.05 17.54
N TYR A 28 2.54 5.23 16.75
CA TYR A 28 2.92 4.90 15.38
C TYR A 28 1.78 5.22 14.42
N ILE A 29 2.15 5.72 13.25
CA ILE A 29 1.27 5.82 12.08
C ILE A 29 1.65 4.70 11.13
N LEU A 30 0.67 3.90 10.73
CA LEU A 30 0.87 2.87 9.72
C LEU A 30 0.28 3.32 8.39
N LEU A 31 1.09 3.20 7.34
CA LEU A 31 0.70 3.49 5.98
C LEU A 31 1.03 2.33 5.04
N MET A 32 0.26 2.23 3.98
CA MET A 32 0.45 1.30 2.88
C MET A 32 0.64 2.10 1.60
N ASP A 33 1.73 1.85 0.90
CA ASP A 33 1.98 2.36 -0.45
C ASP A 33 1.95 1.22 -1.46
N ILE A 34 1.52 1.58 -2.66
CA ILE A 34 1.26 0.67 -3.76
C ILE A 34 2.15 1.06 -4.92
N VAL A 35 3.24 0.30 -5.09
CA VAL A 35 4.28 0.59 -6.07
C VAL A 35 4.30 -0.43 -7.22
N PRO A 36 4.50 0.03 -8.47
CA PRO A 36 4.67 -0.86 -9.62
C PRO A 36 5.74 -1.92 -9.35
N ALA A 37 5.48 -3.17 -9.75
CA ALA A 37 6.48 -4.23 -9.65
C ALA A 37 7.61 -4.06 -10.68
N ASP A 38 7.28 -3.54 -11.86
CA ASP A 38 8.20 -3.29 -12.97
C ASP A 38 7.70 -2.12 -13.85
N GLU A 39 8.48 -1.78 -14.87
CA GLU A 39 8.15 -0.78 -15.89
C GLU A 39 7.54 -1.41 -17.16
N CYS A 40 6.88 -2.55 -17.05
CA CYS A 40 6.28 -3.26 -18.19
C CYS A 40 4.75 -3.14 -18.20
N ARG A 41 4.21 -2.87 -19.40
CA ARG A 41 2.78 -3.06 -19.66
C ARG A 41 2.55 -4.49 -20.11
N TYR A 42 1.59 -5.18 -19.49
CA TYR A 42 1.28 -6.56 -19.81
C TYR A 42 -0.06 -6.69 -20.54
N LYS A 43 -0.15 -7.70 -21.42
CA LYS A 43 -1.42 -8.19 -21.97
C LYS A 43 -1.59 -9.67 -21.66
N PHE A 44 -2.83 -10.09 -21.42
CA PHE A 44 -3.17 -11.49 -21.24
C PHE A 44 -3.69 -12.06 -22.57
N HIS A 45 -3.03 -13.09 -23.08
CA HIS A 45 -3.39 -13.72 -24.35
C HIS A 45 -2.98 -15.19 -24.32
N ASN A 46 -3.81 -16.10 -24.82
CA ASN A 46 -3.58 -17.55 -24.81
C ASN A 46 -3.16 -18.07 -23.42
N SER A 47 -3.91 -17.67 -22.39
CA SER A 47 -3.68 -18.08 -20.99
C SER A 47 -2.30 -17.71 -20.43
N ARG A 48 -1.59 -16.75 -21.04
CA ARG A 48 -0.28 -16.26 -20.59
C ARG A 48 -0.21 -14.75 -20.55
N TRP A 49 0.55 -14.24 -19.59
CA TRP A 49 0.93 -12.83 -19.52
C TRP A 49 2.13 -12.58 -20.45
N MET A 50 2.00 -11.60 -21.34
CA MET A 50 3.07 -11.18 -22.25
C MET A 50 3.35 -9.69 -22.09
N VAL A 51 4.61 -9.29 -22.23
CA VAL A 51 4.98 -7.88 -22.28
C VAL A 51 4.45 -7.28 -23.59
N ALA A 52 3.77 -6.15 -23.47
CA ALA A 52 3.14 -5.42 -24.57
C ALA A 52 3.76 -4.03 -24.79
N GLY A 53 4.68 -3.59 -23.92
CA GLY A 53 5.38 -2.32 -24.04
C GLY A 53 5.88 -1.78 -22.70
N LYS A 54 6.23 -0.50 -22.68
CA LYS A 54 6.60 0.25 -21.47
C LYS A 54 5.36 0.55 -20.63
N ALA A 55 5.51 0.52 -19.31
CA ALA A 55 4.46 0.93 -18.39
C ALA A 55 4.10 2.42 -18.59
N ASP A 56 2.86 2.76 -18.23
CA ASP A 56 2.41 4.15 -18.21
C ASP A 56 3.26 4.97 -17.22
N PRO A 57 3.46 6.28 -17.48
CA PRO A 57 4.27 7.15 -16.62
C PRO A 57 3.94 7.02 -15.13
N GLU A 58 4.97 7.15 -14.27
CA GLU A 58 4.77 7.11 -12.82
C GLU A 58 3.89 8.29 -12.40
N MET A 59 2.75 7.95 -11.79
CA MET A 59 1.78 8.93 -11.30
C MET A 59 2.07 9.32 -9.86
N PRO A 60 1.52 10.44 -9.35
CA PRO A 60 1.64 10.82 -7.95
C PRO A 60 1.24 9.67 -7.02
N LYS A 61 2.15 9.31 -6.11
CA LYS A 61 1.95 8.23 -5.14
C LYS A 61 0.80 8.56 -4.21
N ARG A 62 -0.08 7.58 -3.97
CA ARG A 62 -1.19 7.69 -3.03
C ARG A 62 -0.99 6.70 -1.92
N MET A 63 -0.60 7.20 -0.76
CA MET A 63 -0.44 6.40 0.45
C MET A 63 -1.79 6.26 1.15
N TYR A 64 -2.12 5.05 1.58
CA TYR A 64 -3.26 4.80 2.44
C TYR A 64 -2.80 4.76 3.90
N ILE A 65 -3.34 5.64 4.74
CA ILE A 65 -3.09 5.63 6.18
C ILE A 65 -4.12 4.71 6.84
N HIS A 66 -3.66 3.82 7.73
CA HIS A 66 -4.55 2.94 8.47
C HIS A 66 -5.47 3.78 9.39
N PRO A 67 -6.78 3.51 9.45
CA PRO A 67 -7.75 4.34 10.17
C PRO A 67 -7.51 4.39 11.68
N ASP A 68 -6.89 3.36 12.24
CA ASP A 68 -6.52 3.33 13.66
C ASP A 68 -5.26 4.17 13.97
N SER A 69 -4.63 4.79 12.97
CA SER A 69 -3.48 5.68 13.19
C SER A 69 -3.93 7.07 13.66
N PRO A 70 -3.16 7.72 14.55
CA PRO A 70 -2.02 7.18 15.29
C PRO A 70 -2.46 6.27 16.46
N ALA A 71 -1.77 5.15 16.65
CA ALA A 71 -2.00 4.23 17.79
C ALA A 71 -0.69 3.76 18.42
N THR A 72 -0.75 3.28 19.66
CA THR A 72 0.44 2.84 20.41
C THR A 72 1.03 1.55 19.84
N GLY A 73 2.33 1.30 20.08
CA GLY A 73 2.96 0.04 19.69
C GLY A 73 2.27 -1.18 20.32
N GLU A 74 1.77 -1.05 21.55
CA GLU A 74 0.97 -2.08 22.21
C GLU A 74 -0.33 -2.40 21.46
N HIS A 75 -1.04 -1.38 20.98
CA HIS A 75 -2.25 -1.56 20.18
C HIS A 75 -1.95 -2.36 18.90
N TRP A 76 -0.91 -1.95 18.18
CA TRP A 76 -0.50 -2.57 16.91
C TRP A 76 -0.02 -4.01 17.07
N MET A 77 0.77 -4.30 18.11
CA MET A 77 1.26 -5.66 18.37
C MET A 77 0.14 -6.60 18.84
N THR A 78 -0.88 -6.08 19.53
CA THR A 78 -2.00 -6.89 20.03
C THR A 78 -2.99 -7.25 18.93
N LYS A 79 -3.43 -6.26 18.15
CA LYS A 79 -4.47 -6.47 17.12
C LYS A 79 -3.92 -6.79 15.73
N GLY A 80 -2.66 -6.43 15.46
CA GLY A 80 -2.13 -6.37 14.10
C GLY A 80 -2.75 -5.23 13.29
N ALA A 81 -2.29 -5.07 12.05
CA ALA A 81 -2.83 -4.09 11.11
C ALA A 81 -3.60 -4.81 9.99
N ASN A 82 -4.81 -4.33 9.68
CA ASN A 82 -5.68 -4.93 8.66
C ASN A 82 -6.17 -3.88 7.65
N PHE A 83 -5.63 -3.97 6.43
CA PHE A 83 -5.91 -3.03 5.34
C PHE A 83 -7.15 -3.40 4.51
N HIS A 84 -8.11 -4.15 5.05
CA HIS A 84 -9.37 -4.52 4.38
C HIS A 84 -10.22 -3.35 3.86
N LYS A 85 -10.06 -2.14 4.41
CA LYS A 85 -10.76 -0.93 3.94
C LYS A 85 -10.06 -0.23 2.78
N LEU A 86 -8.85 -0.67 2.41
CA LEU A 86 -8.14 -0.18 1.24
C LEU A 86 -8.92 -0.54 -0.02
N LYS A 87 -9.31 0.49 -0.76
CA LYS A 87 -9.96 0.39 -2.06
C LYS A 87 -8.97 0.78 -3.14
N LEU A 88 -9.03 0.06 -4.26
CA LEU A 88 -8.27 0.39 -5.45
C LEU A 88 -9.15 1.06 -6.51
N THR A 89 -8.56 1.97 -7.28
CA THR A 89 -9.21 2.67 -8.38
C THR A 89 -8.37 2.64 -9.65
N ASN A 90 -9.02 2.44 -10.79
CA ASN A 90 -8.43 2.63 -12.11
C ASN A 90 -8.65 4.05 -12.64
N ASN A 91 -9.44 4.88 -11.94
CA ASN A 91 -9.74 6.24 -12.37
C ASN A 91 -8.58 7.19 -12.04
N ILE A 92 -7.92 7.70 -13.08
CA ILE A 92 -6.77 8.62 -13.05
C ILE A 92 -7.09 9.93 -12.32
N SER A 93 -8.32 10.43 -12.45
CA SER A 93 -8.76 11.71 -11.87
C SER A 93 -9.45 11.60 -10.51
N ASP A 94 -9.53 10.39 -9.94
CA ASP A 94 -10.25 10.15 -8.69
C ASP A 94 -9.81 11.11 -7.57
N LYS A 95 -10.72 11.89 -7.00
CA LYS A 95 -10.42 12.87 -5.93
C LYS A 95 -10.51 12.28 -4.53
N HIS A 96 -11.04 11.06 -4.38
CA HIS A 96 -11.33 10.45 -3.09
C HIS A 96 -10.11 9.80 -2.40
N GLY A 97 -8.92 9.91 -3.01
CA GLY A 97 -7.68 9.44 -2.40
C GLY A 97 -7.50 7.91 -2.40
N PHE A 98 -8.27 7.17 -3.19
CA PHE A 98 -8.09 5.72 -3.30
C PHE A 98 -6.75 5.39 -3.98
N ALA A 99 -6.12 4.29 -3.54
CA ALA A 99 -4.87 3.82 -4.12
C ALA A 99 -5.16 3.20 -5.51
N ARG A 100 -4.20 3.20 -6.45
CA ARG A 100 -4.48 2.75 -7.82
C ARG A 100 -4.17 1.27 -8.02
N GLN A 101 -4.96 0.59 -8.86
CA GLN A 101 -4.71 -0.79 -9.30
C GLN A 101 -3.61 -0.80 -10.38
N LYS A 102 -2.45 -1.40 -10.09
CA LYS A 102 -1.43 -1.85 -11.06
C LYS A 102 -1.04 -3.30 -10.71
N LYS A 103 -0.08 -3.93 -11.38
CA LYS A 103 0.52 -5.19 -10.88
C LYS A 103 1.53 -4.81 -9.77
N LEU A 104 1.24 -5.18 -8.52
CA LEU A 104 1.78 -4.51 -7.33
C LEU A 104 2.24 -5.49 -6.26
N ILE A 105 3.26 -5.09 -5.50
CA ILE A 105 3.71 -5.79 -4.27
C ILE A 105 3.45 -4.84 -3.09
N PRO A 106 2.65 -5.22 -2.08
CA PRO A 106 2.44 -4.40 -0.89
C PRO A 106 3.76 -4.17 -0.15
N LYS A 107 4.09 -2.91 0.15
CA LYS A 107 5.16 -2.57 1.10
C LYS A 107 4.54 -1.92 2.32
N SER A 108 4.61 -2.59 3.47
CA SER A 108 4.29 -2.00 4.77
C SER A 108 5.49 -1.20 5.27
N VAL A 109 5.32 0.10 5.52
CA VAL A 109 6.32 0.95 6.18
C VAL A 109 5.70 1.47 7.46
N ALA A 110 6.32 1.15 8.60
CA ALA A 110 6.06 1.84 9.87
C ALA A 110 7.00 3.04 9.92
N THR A 111 6.45 4.24 10.11
CA THR A 111 7.24 5.45 10.29
C THR A 111 7.14 5.91 11.74
N ASP A 112 8.27 5.95 12.43
CA ASP A 112 8.40 6.49 13.78
C ASP A 112 8.21 8.02 13.72
N VAL A 113 7.24 8.53 14.48
CA VAL A 113 6.99 9.97 14.61
C VAL A 113 7.60 10.43 15.93
N GLU A 114 8.94 10.42 16.03
CA GLU A 114 9.74 11.37 16.82
C GLU A 114 11.26 11.08 16.63
N SER A 115 11.97 12.09 16.12
CA SER A 115 13.42 12.35 16.11
C SER A 115 14.43 11.20 15.86
N ASN A 116 15.03 11.17 14.65
CA ASN A 116 16.50 11.15 14.34
C ASN A 116 16.73 10.60 12.89
N PRO A 117 17.54 11.23 12.00
CA PRO A 117 17.65 10.85 10.57
C PRO A 117 18.54 9.63 10.28
N SER A 118 18.75 8.76 11.27
CA SER A 118 19.80 7.75 11.23
C SER A 118 19.26 6.41 11.71
N ASN A 119 18.42 5.73 10.92
CA ASN A 119 18.42 4.26 10.90
C ASN A 119 17.77 3.70 9.64
N SER A 120 18.65 3.21 8.78
CA SER A 120 18.39 2.36 7.63
C SER A 120 17.67 1.08 8.06
N ILE A 121 16.42 0.92 7.62
CA ILE A 121 15.78 -0.40 7.53
C ILE A 121 15.60 -0.74 6.04
N TYR A 122 16.74 -0.82 5.34
CA TYR A 122 16.87 -1.60 4.11
C TYR A 122 17.84 -2.76 4.38
N LYS A 123 17.36 -3.88 4.93
CA LYS A 123 18.07 -5.16 4.77
C LYS A 123 17.44 -5.95 3.62
N ARG A 124 17.80 -5.57 2.40
CA ARG A 124 17.61 -6.42 1.21
C ARG A 124 18.86 -7.29 1.08
N LYS A 125 18.75 -8.58 1.38
CA LYS A 125 19.78 -9.57 1.01
C LYS A 125 19.87 -9.59 -0.53
N LYS A 126 21.03 -9.25 -1.08
CA LYS A 126 21.39 -9.55 -2.47
C LYS A 126 21.73 -11.05 -2.57
N LYS A 127 21.18 -11.73 -3.57
CA LYS A 127 21.91 -12.74 -4.33
C LYS A 127 22.20 -12.12 -5.69
#